data_AF-A0A842ZYG5-F1
#
_entry.id   AF-A0A842ZYG5-F1
#
_cell.length_a   1.000
_cell.length_b   1.000
_cell.length_c   1.000
_cell.angle_alpha   90.00
_cell.angle_beta   90.00
_cell.angle_gamma   90.00
#
_symmetry.space_group_name_H-M   'P 1'
#
loop_
_entity.id
_entity.type
_entity.pdbx_description
1 polymer ?
#
loop_
_entity_poly.entity_id
_entity_poly.type
_entity_poly.pdbx_seq_one_letter_code
_entity_poly.pdbx_strand_id
1 'polypeptide(L)'
;MKHTPGPWKICDDGINVYAEPDIAITNQDHPCAPDQDEAEANARLIASAPELLDICKDLIALYVNTNSHDPMFVKKGLSIISKIEGRT
;
A
#
# COMPACT_ATOMS: atom_id res chain seq x y z
N MET A 1 10.37 -9.10 9.29
CA MET A 1 10.90 -7.94 8.54
C MET A 1 9.77 -6.91 8.43
N LYS A 2 10.09 -5.61 8.44
CA LYS A 2 9.11 -4.50 8.34
C LYS A 2 9.20 -3.88 6.94
N HIS A 3 8.08 -3.44 6.37
CA HIS A 3 8.08 -2.69 5.11
C HIS A 3 8.75 -1.32 5.27
N THR A 4 9.21 -0.74 4.16
CA THR A 4 9.70 0.65 4.13
C THR A 4 8.55 1.58 4.56
N PRO A 5 8.73 2.44 5.58
CA PRO A 5 7.70 3.42 5.92
C PRO A 5 7.46 4.39 4.76
N GLY A 6 6.22 4.86 4.63
CA GLY A 6 5.89 5.97 3.73
C GLY A 6 6.27 7.33 4.32
N PRO A 7 6.04 8.43 3.59
CA PRO A 7 5.43 8.48 2.25
C PRO A 7 6.38 7.99 1.16
N TRP A 8 5.81 7.48 0.07
CA TRP A 8 6.55 7.17 -1.15
C TRP A 8 6.13 8.13 -2.26
N LYS A 9 7.08 8.52 -3.10
CA LYS A 9 6.89 9.54 -4.14
C LYS A 9 7.14 8.92 -5.51
N ILE A 10 6.30 9.31 -6.46
CA ILE A 10 6.51 9.02 -7.88
C ILE A 10 7.54 10.02 -8.41
N CYS A 11 8.51 9.54 -9.18
CA CYS A 11 9.49 10.38 -9.85
C CYS A 11 8.90 11.18 -11.01
N ASP A 12 9.71 12.10 -11.56
CA ASP A 12 9.34 12.91 -12.74
C ASP A 12 9.05 12.07 -14.00
N ASP A 13 9.54 10.82 -14.05
CA ASP A 13 9.23 9.86 -15.11
C ASP A 13 7.82 9.24 -15.01
N GLY A 14 7.10 9.49 -13.92
CA GLY A 14 5.73 9.01 -13.70
C GLY A 14 5.60 7.54 -13.31
N ILE A 15 6.71 6.78 -13.28
CA ILE A 15 6.66 5.31 -13.18
C ILE A 15 7.47 4.80 -11.99
N ASN A 16 8.61 5.41 -11.68
CA ASN A 16 9.46 4.96 -10.60
C ASN A 16 8.99 5.52 -9.26
N VAL A 17 9.09 4.73 -8.19
CA VAL A 17 8.61 5.09 -6.85
C VAL A 17 9.73 4.96 -5.82
N TYR A 18 9.94 6.02 -5.02
CA TYR A 18 11.01 6.10 -4.03
C TYR A 18 10.51 6.57 -2.65
N ALA A 19 11.21 6.16 -1.60
CA ALA A 19 11.12 6.77 -0.28
C ALA A 19 12.34 7.68 -0.04
N GLU A 20 12.17 8.77 0.71
CA GLU A 20 13.29 9.66 1.04
C GLU A 20 14.24 9.03 2.09
N PRO A 21 15.56 9.29 2.02
CA PRO A 21 16.31 9.76 0.85
C PRO A 21 16.70 8.58 -0.06
N ASP A 22 16.14 8.56 -1.27
CA ASP A 22 16.54 7.71 -2.42
C ASP A 22 16.46 6.18 -2.26
N ILE A 23 15.53 5.67 -1.46
CA ILE A 23 15.26 4.23 -1.40
C ILE A 23 14.27 3.85 -2.50
N ALA A 24 14.71 3.11 -3.52
CA ALA A 24 13.82 2.58 -4.54
C ALA A 24 12.80 1.61 -3.94
N ILE A 25 11.51 1.87 -4.14
CA ILE A 25 10.40 0.97 -3.80
C ILE A 25 10.07 0.08 -5.00
N THR A 26 10.00 0.68 -6.19
CA THR A 26 9.90 -0.01 -7.47
C THR A 26 10.60 0.78 -8.57
N ASN A 27 11.19 0.06 -9.52
CA ASN A 27 11.80 0.61 -10.72
C ASN A 27 11.39 -0.25 -11.93
N GLN A 28 10.97 0.38 -13.02
CA GLN A 28 10.64 -0.30 -14.27
C GLN A 28 11.89 -0.44 -15.16
N ASP A 29 12.69 -1.49 -14.92
CA ASP A 29 13.91 -1.80 -15.71
C ASP A 29 13.86 -3.21 -16.32
N HIS A 30 12.66 -3.72 -16.63
CA HIS A 30 12.47 -5.07 -17.13
C HIS A 30 11.98 -5.08 -18.60
N PRO A 31 12.50 -5.95 -19.48
CA PRO A 31 12.09 -6.00 -20.90
C PRO A 31 10.62 -6.40 -21.12
N CYS A 32 9.99 -7.02 -20.13
CA CYS A 32 8.56 -7.34 -20.11
C CYS A 32 7.76 -6.37 -19.23
N ALA A 33 8.17 -5.10 -19.21
CA ALA A 33 7.46 -4.03 -18.55
C ALA A 33 6.04 -3.86 -19.11
N PRO A 34 5.05 -3.47 -18.27
CA PRO A 34 3.75 -3.04 -18.76
C PRO A 34 3.90 -1.81 -19.69
N ASP A 35 2.86 -1.51 -20.45
CA ASP A 35 2.84 -0.25 -21.20
C ASP A 35 2.84 0.97 -20.26
N GLN A 36 3.08 2.16 -20.83
CA GLN A 36 3.27 3.37 -20.04
C GLN A 36 2.06 3.69 -19.16
N ASP A 37 0.85 3.60 -19.71
CA ASP A 37 -0.38 3.93 -18.98
C ASP A 37 -0.59 2.99 -17.79
N GLU A 38 -0.36 1.68 -17.99
CA GLU A 38 -0.42 0.68 -16.93
C GLU A 38 0.70 0.88 -15.89
N ALA A 39 1.91 1.21 -16.33
CA ALA A 39 3.04 1.48 -15.44
C ALA A 39 2.79 2.68 -14.52
N GLU A 40 2.30 3.80 -15.07
CA GLU A 40 1.93 4.99 -14.30
C GLU A 40 0.76 4.70 -13.34
N ALA A 41 -0.22 3.90 -13.76
CA ALA A 41 -1.33 3.49 -12.90
C ALA A 41 -0.84 2.65 -11.71
N ASN A 42 0.07 1.72 -11.96
CA ASN A 42 0.71 0.90 -10.92
C ASN A 42 1.57 1.76 -9.98
N ALA A 43 2.32 2.74 -10.50
CA ALA A 43 3.10 3.67 -9.69
C ALA A 43 2.23 4.47 -8.73
N ARG A 44 1.08 5.01 -9.20
CA ARG A 44 0.10 5.69 -8.34
C ARG A 44 -0.45 4.77 -7.24
N LEU A 45 -0.83 3.54 -7.59
CA LEU A 45 -1.34 2.57 -6.62
C LEU A 45 -0.30 2.24 -5.54
N ILE A 46 0.96 2.02 -5.93
CA ILE A 46 2.05 1.71 -5.01
C ILE A 46 2.35 2.92 -4.12
N ALA A 47 2.51 4.12 -4.69
CA ALA A 47 2.81 5.34 -3.94
C ALA A 47 1.73 5.66 -2.88
N SER A 48 0.45 5.38 -3.16
CA SER A 48 -0.65 5.56 -2.22
C SER A 48 -0.80 4.41 -1.19
N ALA A 49 -0.01 3.34 -1.27
CA ALA A 49 -0.17 2.19 -0.38
C ALA A 49 -0.01 2.52 1.13
N PRO A 50 0.91 3.41 1.56
CA PRO A 50 1.00 3.80 2.97
C PRO A 50 -0.28 4.49 3.47
N GLU A 51 -0.80 5.45 2.71
CA GLU A 51 -2.03 6.18 3.04
C GLU A 51 -3.26 5.27 3.02
N LEU A 52 -3.34 4.37 2.03
CA LEU A 52 -4.38 3.36 1.94
C LEU A 52 -4.38 2.42 3.16
N LEU A 53 -3.20 1.99 3.63
CA LEU A 53 -3.08 1.15 4.82
C LEU A 53 -3.60 1.87 6.07
N ASP A 54 -3.27 3.14 6.23
CA ASP A 54 -3.71 3.95 7.37
C ASP A 54 -5.24 4.14 7.35
N ILE A 55 -5.81 4.48 6.20
CA ILE A 55 -7.27 4.56 6.03
C ILE A 55 -7.94 3.21 6.33
N CYS A 56 -7.38 2.09 5.86
CA CYS A 56 -7.92 0.77 6.16
C CYS A 56 -7.92 0.46 7.66
N LYS A 57 -6.88 0.85 8.40
CA LYS A 57 -6.82 0.70 9.86
C LYS A 57 -7.92 1.51 10.54
N ASP A 58 -8.09 2.77 10.14
CA ASP A 58 -9.12 3.65 10.68
C ASP A 58 -10.52 3.12 10.41
N LEU A 59 -10.78 2.64 9.18
CA LEU A 59 -12.06 2.06 8.80
C LEU A 59 -12.39 0.81 9.61
N ILE A 60 -11.43 -0.09 9.84
CA ILE A 60 -11.66 -1.27 10.68
C ILE A 60 -11.92 -0.87 12.13
N ALA A 61 -11.16 0.10 12.68
CA ALA A 61 -11.39 0.59 14.03
C ALA A 61 -12.80 1.20 14.20
N LEU A 62 -13.25 2.00 13.24
CA LEU A 62 -14.60 2.56 13.21
C LEU A 62 -15.67 1.46 13.10
N TYR A 63 -15.46 0.49 12.22
CA TYR A 63 -16.41 -0.59 11.98
C TYR A 63 -16.62 -1.48 13.20
N VAL A 64 -15.55 -1.82 13.92
CA VAL A 64 -15.61 -2.62 15.16
C VAL A 64 -16.41 -1.93 16.27
N ASN A 65 -16.43 -0.59 16.28
CA ASN A 65 -17.17 0.19 17.27
C ASN A 65 -18.67 0.32 16.96
N THR A 66 -19.15 -0.26 15.86
CA THR A 66 -20.58 -0.28 15.52
C THR A 66 -21.32 -1.39 16.27
N ASN A 67 -22.60 -1.17 16.60
CA ASN A 67 -23.46 -2.12 17.30
C ASN A 67 -23.78 -3.40 16.51
N SER A 68 -23.40 -3.48 15.24
CA SER A 68 -23.77 -4.57 14.33
C SER A 68 -22.72 -4.72 13.23
N HIS A 69 -21.58 -5.32 13.58
CA HIS A 69 -20.53 -5.64 12.62
C HIS A 69 -20.44 -7.15 12.40
N ASP A 70 -20.05 -7.57 11.19
CA ASP A 70 -19.72 -8.96 10.89
C ASP A 70 -18.34 -9.31 11.48
N PRO A 71 -18.24 -10.21 12.48
CA PRO A 71 -16.97 -10.58 13.08
C PRO A 71 -15.99 -11.21 12.08
N MET A 72 -16.50 -11.86 11.03
CA MET A 72 -15.67 -12.50 10.01
C MET A 72 -15.03 -11.45 9.09
N PHE A 73 -15.73 -10.37 8.78
CA PHE A 73 -15.18 -9.22 8.05
C PHE A 73 -14.05 -8.56 8.85
N VAL A 74 -14.29 -8.28 10.13
CA VAL A 74 -13.27 -7.71 11.03
C VAL A 74 -12.03 -8.60 11.09
N LYS A 75 -12.21 -9.91 11.29
CA LYS A 75 -11.11 -10.88 11.34
C LYS A 75 -10.28 -10.87 10.04
N LYS A 76 -10.94 -10.81 8.88
CA LYS A 76 -10.26 -10.74 7.57
C LYS A 76 -9.46 -9.44 7.43
N GLY A 77 -10.06 -8.30 7.78
CA GLY A 77 -9.39 -6.99 7.71
C GLY A 77 -8.15 -6.94 8.61
N LEU A 78 -8.28 -7.34 9.88
CA LEU A 78 -7.16 -7.40 10.82
C LEU A 78 -6.06 -8.36 10.38
N SER A 79 -6.43 -9.50 9.78
CA SER A 79 -5.46 -10.47 9.24
C SER A 79 -4.61 -9.87 8.12
N ILE A 80 -5.23 -9.16 7.18
CA ILE A 80 -4.50 -8.50 6.08
C ILE A 80 -3.58 -7.39 6.61
N ILE A 81 -4.07 -6.55 7.53
CA ILE A 81 -3.26 -5.50 8.18
C ILE A 81 -2.06 -6.13 8.90
N SER A 82 -2.28 -7.22 9.64
CA SER A 82 -1.22 -7.97 10.32
C SER A 82 -0.15 -8.50 9.36
N LYS A 83 -0.59 -9.07 8.22
CA LYS A 83 0.31 -9.55 7.16
C LYS A 83 1.16 -8.42 6.58
N ILE A 84 0.55 -7.28 6.26
CA ILE A 84 1.25 -6.11 5.69
C ILE A 84 2.31 -5.59 6.67
N GLU A 85 1.98 -5.54 7.97
CA GLU A 85 2.92 -5.09 9.02
C GLU A 85 3.97 -6.13 9.42
N GLY A 86 3.93 -7.33 8.83
CA GLY A 86 4.88 -8.41 9.09
C GLY A 86 4.73 -9.05 10.47
N ARG A 87 3.52 -9.03 11.05
CA ARG A 87 3.20 -9.61 12.38
C ARG A 87 2.73 -11.07 12.32
N THR A 88 2.53 -11.62 11.11
CA THR A 88 2.02 -12.97 10.83
C THR A 88 2.70 -13.56 9.60
#